data_AF-A0A7X7DQU0-F1
#
_entry.id   AF-A0A7X7DQU0-F1
#
_cell.length_a   1.000
_cell.length_b   1.000
_cell.length_c   1.000
_cell.angle_alpha   90.00
_cell.angle_beta   90.00
_cell.angle_gamma   90.00
#
_symmetry.space_group_name_H-M   'P 1'
#
loop_
_entity.id
_entity.type
_entity.pdbx_description
1 polymer ?
#
loop_
_entity_poly.entity_id
_entity_poly.type
_entity_poly.pdbx_seq_one_letter_code
_entity_poly.pdbx_strand_id
1 'polypeptide(L)' 'MNFIEELQWRGMIHNVTPGTEEKLTTMSCAGYAGFDPTASSLHIGHMIPIMLL' A
#
# COMPACT_ATOMS: atom_id res chain seq x y z
N MET A 1 13.50 10.57 4.31
CA MET A 1 12.82 9.33 3.94
C MET A 1 11.45 9.33 4.57
N ASN A 2 10.45 9.75 3.80
CA ASN A 2 9.04 9.66 4.18
C ASN A 2 8.45 8.31 3.70
N PHE A 3 7.21 8.04 4.08
CA PHE A 3 6.55 6.76 3.76
C PHE A 3 6.47 6.49 2.25
N ILE A 4 6.12 7.49 1.44
CA ILE A 4 6.01 7.36 -0.02
C ILE A 4 7.40 7.14 -0.66
N GLU A 5 8.42 7.87 -0.22
CA GLU A 5 9.81 7.68 -0.67
C GLU A 5 10.30 6.26 -0.41
N GLU A 6 10.00 5.68 0.75
CA GLU A 6 10.37 4.30 1.10
C GLU A 6 9.70 3.27 0.18
N LEU A 7 8.40 3.43 -0.08
CA LEU A 7 7.67 2.55 -0.98
C LEU A 7 8.15 2.68 -2.44
N GLN A 8 8.50 3.89 -2.86
CA GLN A 8 9.09 4.14 -4.18
C GLN A 8 10.45 3.44 -4.31
N TRP A 9 11.32 3.56 -3.31
CA TRP A 9 12.62 2.91 -3.27
C TRP A 9 12.51 1.37 -3.30
N ARG A 10 11.50 0.81 -2.62
CA ARG A 10 11.18 -0.63 -2.64
C ARG A 10 10.53 -1.10 -3.94
N GLY A 11 10.16 -0.20 -4.85
CA GLY A 11 9.42 -0.53 -6.07
C GLY A 11 7.98 -1.00 -5.80
N MET A 12 7.37 -0.58 -4.69
CA MET A 12 6.02 -0.98 -4.28
C MET A 12 4.91 -0.06 -4.83
N ILE A 13 5.29 1.05 -5.47
CA ILE A 13 4.33 2.00 -6.07
C ILE A 13 4.22 1.76 -7.57
N HIS A 14 3.01 1.44 -8.02
CA HIS A 14 2.67 1.42 -9.45
C HIS A 14 1.97 2.72 -9.88
N ASN A 15 1.06 3.24 -9.06
CA ASN A 15 0.34 4.49 -9.32
C ASN A 15 -0.09 5.15 -8.00
N VAL A 16 -0.17 6.48 -7.98
CA VAL A 16 -0.57 7.29 -6.83
C VAL A 16 -1.41 8.48 -7.30
N THR A 17 -2.48 8.79 -6.57
CA THR A 17 -3.30 9.99 -6.82
C THR A 17 -2.51 11.25 -6.47
N PRO A 18 -2.56 12.33 -7.29
CA PRO A 18 -1.93 13.60 -6.95
C PRO A 18 -2.36 14.11 -5.56
N GLY A 19 -1.40 14.60 -4.77
CA GLY A 19 -1.65 15.10 -3.41
C GLY A 19 -1.68 14.05 -2.30
N THR A 20 -1.56 12.75 -2.62
CA THR A 20 -1.53 11.69 -1.58
C THR A 20 -0.34 11.83 -0.63
N GLU A 21 0.86 12.16 -1.13
CA GLU A 21 2.06 12.32 -0.30
C GLU A 21 1.91 13.47 0.71
N GLU A 22 1.42 14.63 0.27
CA GLU A 22 1.16 15.78 1.13
C GLU A 22 0.15 15.42 2.23
N LYS A 23 -0.93 14.71 1.86
CA LYS A 23 -1.97 14.29 2.80
C LYS A 23 -1.43 13.34 3.86
N LEU A 24 -0.66 12.33 3.45
CA LEU A 24 -0.05 11.33 4.34
C LEU A 24 1.05 11.92 5.23
N THR A 25 1.71 13.00 4.78
CA THR A 25 2.71 13.71 5.58
C THR A 25 2.08 14.63 6.63
N THR A 26 0.88 15.15 6.36
CA THR A 26 0.20 16.12 7.23
C THR A 26 -0.56 15.46 8.39
N MET A 27 -1.12 14.27 8.17
CA MET A 27 -1.90 13.57 9.20
C MET A 27 -1.91 12.06 9.00
N SER A 28 -2.14 11.34 10.10
CA SER A 28 -2.43 9.91 10.04
C SER A 28 -3.73 9.66 9.27
N CYS A 29 -3.70 8.67 8.37
CA CYS A 29 -4.83 8.30 7.53
C CYS A 29 -5.17 6.81 7.74
N ALA A 30 -6.45 6.47 7.73
CA ALA A 30 -6.87 5.07 7.67
C ALA A 30 -6.73 4.55 6.23
N GLY A 31 -6.12 3.37 6.06
CA GLY A 31 -6.00 2.66 4.80
C GLY A 31 -6.74 1.32 4.84
N TYR A 32 -7.02 0.75 3.67
CA TYR A 32 -7.57 -0.60 3.55
C TYR A 32 -7.02 -1.29 2.29
N ALA A 33 -6.99 -2.61 2.30
CA ALA A 33 -6.75 -3.46 1.13
C ALA A 33 -7.85 -4.53 1.10
N GLY A 34 -8.48 -4.69 -0.06
CA GLY A 34 -9.56 -5.66 -0.27
C GLY A 34 -9.02 -7.01 -0.74
N PHE A 35 -9.60 -8.10 -0.24
CA PHE A 35 -9.30 -9.47 -0.66
C PHE A 35 -10.61 -10.23 -0.84
N ASP A 36 -10.83 -10.76 -2.05
CA ASP A 36 -11.98 -11.62 -2.32
C ASP A 36 -11.65 -13.08 -1.97
N PRO A 37 -12.60 -13.84 -1.35
CA PRO A 37 -12.40 -15.24 -0.98
C PRO A 37 -12.50 -16.17 -2.19
N THR A 38 -11.55 -16.04 -3.12
CA THR A 38 -11.52 -16.79 -4.39
C THR A 38 -10.98 -18.21 -4.26
N ALA A 39 -10.38 -18.55 -3.11
CA ALA A 39 -9.84 -19.87 -2.78
C ALA A 39 -9.88 -20.13 -1.27
N SER A 40 -9.55 -21.35 -0.85
CA SER A 40 -9.49 -21.74 0.57
C SER A 40 -8.31 -21.12 1.33
N SER A 41 -7.36 -20.49 0.64
CA SER A 41 -6.19 -19.84 1.23
C SER A 41 -5.62 -18.77 0.30
N LEU A 42 -4.89 -17.81 0.88
CA LEU A 42 -4.10 -16.83 0.13
C LEU A 42 -2.78 -17.47 -0.31
N HIS A 43 -2.28 -17.07 -1.47
CA HIS A 43 -0.93 -17.41 -1.93
C HIS A 43 -0.04 -16.16 -2.00
N ILE A 44 1.24 -16.35 -2.37
CA ILE A 44 2.30 -15.33 -2.39
C ILE A 44 1.93 -14.02 -3.11
N GLY A 45 1.01 -14.06 -4.07
CA GLY A 45 0.55 -12.88 -4.82
C GLY A 45 -0.17 -11.85 -3.95
N HIS A 46 -0.72 -12.25 -2.81
CA HIS A 46 -1.41 -11.37 -1.87
C HIS A 46 -0.46 -10.72 -0.87
N MET A 47 0.81 -11.14 -0.81
CA MET A 47 1.71 -10.71 0.26
C MET A 47 2.12 -9.25 0.14
N ILE A 48 2.18 -8.67 -1.07
CA ILE A 48 2.55 -7.26 -1.23
C ILE A 48 1.51 -6.32 -0.56
N PRO A 49 0.20 -6.42 -0.85
CA PRO A 49 -0.82 -5.66 -0.13
C PRO A 49 -0.85 -5.94 1.38
N ILE A 50 -0.59 -7.18 1.81
CA ILE A 50 -0.59 -7.56 3.24
C ILE A 50 0.58 -6.95 3.99
N MET A 51 1.79 -6.96 3.43
CA MET A 51 2.97 -6.39 4.09
C MET A 51 2.95 -4.86 4.14
N LEU A 52 2.19 -4.23 3.25
CA LEU A 52 2.04 -2.78 3.21
C LEU A 52 1.15 -2.25 4.36
N LEU A 53 0.16 -3.05 4.80
CA LEU A 53 -0.75 -2.73 5.91
C LEU A 53 -0.19 -3.20 7.25
#